data_AF-A0A3M0YIF7-F1
#
_entry.id   AF-A0A3M0YIF7-F1
#
_cell.length_a   1.000
_cell.length_b   1.000
_cell.length_c   1.000
_cell.angle_alpha   90.00
_cell.angle_beta   90.00
_cell.angle_gamma   90.00
#
_symmetry.space_group_name_H-M   'P 1'
#
loop_
_entity.id
_entity.type
_entity.pdbx_description
1 polymer ?
#
loop_
_entity_poly.entity_id
_entity_poly.type
_entity_poly.pdbx_seq_one_letter_code
_entity_poly.pdbx_strand_id
1 'polypeptide(L)'
;MEILGLFIALALPWWVGMAWLGRFWKARPGAWPAWLGYGFFTGMLVTAGVMVLVDALGFALNFWVLAALLALLGAGGWRLQGAFPKGGRASLGTWERALFYLFLALLAFRLADLLLEVLWRPLYPWDAWMNWAPKAKVWAALKHLVPFVDRETWLRTEGAYTMENFFYPPFIPLVQTWVALGLGRFDDVLINLPWWQCAIALGCAFYGQLRYGGLGPLSSMAFTYLLLSMPFPDV
;
A
#
# COMPACT_ATOMS: atom_id res chain seq x y z
N MET A 1 -9.81 -19.71 4.85
CA MET A 1 -9.03 -19.42 3.64
C MET A 1 -9.05 -17.92 3.34
N GLU A 2 -10.23 -17.28 3.25
CA GLU A 2 -10.37 -15.84 2.92
C GLU A 2 -9.63 -14.89 3.86
N ILE A 3 -9.75 -15.05 5.18
CA ILE A 3 -9.07 -14.18 6.16
C ILE A 3 -7.55 -14.31 6.08
N LEU A 4 -7.04 -15.54 5.89
CA LEU A 4 -5.61 -15.79 5.75
C LEU A 4 -5.08 -15.15 4.46
N GLY A 5 -5.79 -15.32 3.35
CA GLY A 5 -5.43 -14.71 2.07
C GLY A 5 -5.45 -13.19 2.14
N LEU A 6 -6.45 -12.59 2.80
CA LEU A 6 -6.48 -11.15 3.07
C LEU A 6 -5.27 -10.71 3.89
N PHE A 7 -4.99 -11.36 5.03
CA PHE A 7 -3.85 -11.00 5.87
C PHE A 7 -2.52 -11.04 5.09
N ILE A 8 -2.32 -12.09 4.29
CA ILE A 8 -1.14 -12.21 3.42
C ILE A 8 -1.13 -11.11 2.36
N ALA A 9 -2.28 -10.82 1.72
CA ALA A 9 -2.37 -9.77 0.71
C ALA A 9 -2.00 -8.39 1.27
N LEU A 10 -2.33 -8.11 2.53
CA LEU A 10 -1.97 -6.83 3.18
C LEU A 10 -0.49 -6.84 3.64
N ALA A 11 -0.03 -7.90 4.31
CA ALA A 11 1.28 -7.93 4.94
C ALA A 11 2.44 -8.21 3.97
N LEU A 12 2.24 -9.09 2.98
CA LEU A 12 3.32 -9.59 2.12
C LEU A 12 3.96 -8.50 1.26
N PRO A 13 3.20 -7.63 0.54
CA PRO A 13 3.81 -6.54 -0.22
C PRO A 13 4.73 -5.70 0.67
N TRP A 14 4.24 -5.30 1.84
CA TRP A 14 5.00 -4.49 2.79
C TRP A 14 6.31 -5.18 3.20
N TRP A 15 6.25 -6.46 3.57
CA TRP A 15 7.42 -7.25 3.93
C TRP A 15 8.43 -7.36 2.78
N VAL A 16 7.97 -7.56 1.55
CA VAL A 16 8.83 -7.61 0.34
C VAL A 16 9.53 -6.26 0.11
N GLY A 17 8.79 -5.15 0.15
CA GLY A 17 9.40 -3.85 -0.08
C GLY A 17 10.40 -3.47 1.01
N MET A 18 10.13 -3.81 2.28
CA MET A 18 11.09 -3.68 3.36
C MET A 18 12.38 -4.48 3.10
N ALA A 19 12.26 -5.72 2.63
CA ALA A 19 13.40 -6.59 2.32
C ALA A 19 14.39 -5.93 1.33
N TRP A 20 13.86 -5.30 0.28
CA TRP A 20 14.67 -4.76 -0.80
C TRP A 20 15.22 -3.36 -0.51
N LEU A 21 14.56 -2.60 0.37
CA LEU A 21 14.98 -1.25 0.75
C LEU A 21 16.05 -1.22 1.82
N GLY A 22 16.10 -2.20 2.72
CA GLY A 22 16.93 -2.11 3.92
C GLY A 22 18.42 -1.87 3.66
N ARG A 23 18.95 -2.34 2.53
CA ARG A 23 20.34 -2.11 2.09
C ARG A 23 20.68 -0.65 1.78
N PHE A 24 19.68 0.19 1.47
CA PHE A 24 19.89 1.58 1.10
C PHE A 24 19.79 2.54 2.30
N TRP A 25 19.27 2.08 3.44
CA TRP A 25 19.06 2.91 4.60
C TRP A 25 20.23 2.82 5.57
N LYS A 26 20.93 3.94 5.76
CA LYS A 26 22.00 4.05 6.77
C LYS A 26 21.38 4.14 8.16
N ALA A 27 22.01 3.51 9.15
CA ALA A 27 21.59 3.58 10.55
C ALA A 27 21.67 5.01 11.10
N ARG A 28 20.53 5.71 11.12
CA ARG A 28 20.37 7.09 11.58
C ARG A 28 19.03 7.26 12.29
N PRO A 29 18.85 8.31 13.12
CA PRO A 29 17.53 8.65 13.63
C PRO A 29 16.51 8.77 12.50
N GLY A 30 15.36 8.11 12.61
CA GLY A 30 14.35 8.10 11.55
C GLY A 30 14.54 7.06 10.44
N ALA A 31 15.61 6.25 10.47
CA ALA A 31 15.81 5.22 9.45
C ALA A 31 14.71 4.15 9.48
N TRP A 32 14.34 3.65 10.66
CA TRP A 32 13.33 2.58 10.75
C TRP A 32 11.92 3.02 10.34
N PRO A 33 11.39 4.20 10.71
CA PRO A 33 10.08 4.65 10.23
C PRO A 33 10.11 4.95 8.74
N ALA A 34 11.18 5.56 8.23
CA ALA A 34 11.30 5.82 6.81
C ALA A 34 11.30 4.52 6.01
N TRP A 35 12.14 3.56 6.42
CA TRP A 35 12.21 2.23 5.82
C TRP A 35 10.88 1.48 5.87
N LEU A 36 10.15 1.55 6.99
CA LEU A 36 8.80 1.00 7.10
C LEU A 36 7.86 1.68 6.10
N GLY A 37 7.82 3.01 6.04
CA GLY A 37 6.94 3.75 5.15
C GLY A 37 7.21 3.50 3.66
N TYR A 38 8.46 3.65 3.22
CA TYR A 38 8.83 3.36 1.83
C TYR A 38 8.67 1.87 1.48
N GLY A 39 8.82 0.98 2.46
CA GLY A 39 8.64 -0.46 2.28
C GLY A 39 7.25 -0.81 1.74
N PHE A 40 6.20 -0.14 2.19
CA PHE A 40 4.86 -0.33 1.65
C PHE A 40 4.78 0.00 0.15
N PHE A 41 5.22 1.19 -0.25
CA PHE A 41 5.14 1.66 -1.64
C PHE A 41 5.99 0.80 -2.59
N THR A 42 7.23 0.50 -2.20
CA THR A 42 8.10 -0.40 -2.97
C THR A 42 7.50 -1.79 -3.07
N GLY A 43 6.91 -2.29 -1.98
CA GLY A 43 6.23 -3.57 -1.92
C GLY A 43 5.06 -3.69 -2.89
N MET A 44 4.19 -2.69 -2.91
CA MET A 44 3.05 -2.62 -3.83
C MET A 44 3.50 -2.51 -5.28
N LEU A 45 4.56 -1.75 -5.56
CA LEU A 45 5.14 -1.66 -6.90
C LEU A 45 5.70 -3.00 -7.38
N VAL A 46 6.44 -3.72 -6.52
CA VAL A 46 6.94 -5.06 -6.83
C VAL A 46 5.78 -6.04 -7.05
N THR A 47 4.75 -5.98 -6.21
CA THR A 47 3.54 -6.82 -6.34
C THR A 47 2.85 -6.61 -7.69
N ALA A 48 2.61 -5.35 -8.07
CA ALA A 48 2.04 -5.01 -9.37
C ALA A 48 2.93 -5.50 -10.52
N GLY A 49 4.26 -5.31 -10.42
CA GLY A 49 5.21 -5.79 -11.43
C GLY A 49 5.21 -7.31 -11.59
N VAL A 50 5.13 -8.07 -10.49
CA VAL A 50 5.02 -9.54 -10.53
C VAL A 50 3.72 -9.98 -11.20
N MET A 51 2.59 -9.34 -10.90
CA MET A 51 1.31 -9.66 -11.57
C MET A 51 1.39 -9.41 -13.07
N VAL A 52 1.92 -8.26 -13.49
CA VAL A 52 2.11 -7.93 -14.90
C VAL A 52 3.03 -8.94 -15.59
N LEU A 53 4.14 -9.31 -14.95
CA LEU A 53 5.07 -10.29 -15.51
C LEU A 53 4.45 -11.68 -15.66
N VAL A 54 3.74 -12.16 -14.64
CA VAL A 54 3.09 -13.47 -14.67
C VAL A 54 2.01 -13.55 -15.74
N ASP A 55 1.18 -12.51 -15.87
CA ASP A 55 0.17 -12.44 -16.93
C ASP A 55 0.78 -12.33 -18.33
N ALA A 56 1.85 -11.53 -18.49
CA ALA A 56 2.58 -11.41 -19.76
C ALA A 56 3.24 -12.73 -20.19
N LEU A 57 3.54 -13.63 -19.25
CA LEU A 57 4.02 -14.99 -19.52
C LEU A 57 2.88 -15.98 -19.84
N GLY A 58 1.62 -15.51 -19.86
CA GLY A 58 0.44 -16.30 -20.19
C GLY A 58 -0.14 -17.10 -19.03
N PHE A 59 0.33 -16.90 -17.80
CA PHE A 59 -0.18 -17.61 -16.64
C PHE A 59 -1.34 -16.87 -15.98
N ALA A 60 -2.35 -17.61 -15.54
CA ALA A 60 -3.42 -17.06 -14.73
C ALA A 60 -2.88 -16.50 -13.40
N LEU A 61 -3.44 -15.39 -12.97
CA LEU A 61 -3.17 -14.70 -11.70
C LEU A 61 -3.71 -15.49 -10.52
N ASN A 62 -3.02 -16.58 -10.16
CA ASN A 62 -3.32 -17.36 -8.98
C ASN A 62 -2.66 -16.72 -7.74
N PHE A 63 -3.46 -16.34 -6.75
CA PHE A 63 -2.98 -15.69 -5.53
C PHE A 63 -1.83 -16.44 -4.84
N TRP A 64 -1.97 -17.76 -4.65
CA TRP A 64 -0.97 -18.53 -3.89
C TRP A 64 0.35 -18.67 -4.64
N VAL A 65 0.30 -18.76 -5.98
CA VAL A 65 1.50 -18.75 -6.82
C VAL A 65 2.18 -17.39 -6.76
N LEU A 66 1.42 -16.30 -6.93
CA LEU A 66 1.95 -14.93 -6.83
C LEU A 66 2.53 -14.64 -5.43
N ALA A 67 1.83 -15.05 -4.37
CA ALA A 67 2.30 -14.93 -3.00
C ALA A 67 3.58 -15.74 -2.75
N ALA A 68 3.70 -16.95 -3.29
CA ALA A 68 4.93 -17.74 -3.20
C ALA A 68 6.10 -17.04 -3.91
N LEU A 69 5.88 -16.52 -5.13
CA LEU A 69 6.91 -15.76 -5.86
C LEU A 69 7.36 -14.52 -5.07
N LEU A 70 6.42 -13.76 -4.52
CA LEU A 70 6.71 -12.60 -3.68
C LEU A 70 7.43 -12.99 -2.38
N ALA A 71 7.04 -14.09 -1.74
CA ALA A 71 7.72 -14.60 -0.55
C ALA A 71 9.18 -14.99 -0.86
N LEU A 72 9.44 -15.63 -2.00
CA LEU A 72 10.78 -15.96 -2.46
C LEU A 72 11.60 -14.69 -2.76
N LEU A 73 11.02 -13.70 -3.44
CA LEU A 73 11.66 -12.42 -3.71
C LEU A 73 12.02 -11.68 -2.42
N GLY A 74 11.10 -11.61 -1.47
CA GLY A 74 11.37 -10.99 -0.17
C GLY A 74 12.40 -11.78 0.62
N ALA A 75 12.35 -13.11 0.64
CA ALA A 75 13.36 -13.95 1.32
C ALA A 75 14.76 -13.72 0.73
N GLY A 76 14.86 -13.60 -0.61
CA GLY A 76 16.08 -13.18 -1.29
C GLY A 76 16.55 -11.79 -0.84
N GLY A 77 15.65 -10.81 -0.81
CA GLY A 77 15.93 -9.46 -0.32
C GLY A 77 16.49 -9.47 1.10
N TRP A 78 15.85 -10.19 2.03
CA TRP A 78 16.29 -10.31 3.43
C TRP A 78 17.63 -11.02 3.59
N ARG A 79 17.92 -12.04 2.78
CA ARG A 79 19.23 -12.71 2.80
C ARG A 79 20.35 -11.79 2.34
N LEU A 80 20.06 -10.91 1.39
CA LEU A 80 21.00 -9.91 0.88
C LEU A 80 21.05 -8.66 1.75
N GLN A 81 20.04 -8.46 2.60
CA GLN A 81 19.94 -7.34 3.51
C GLN A 81 20.91 -7.58 4.68
N GLY A 82 21.91 -6.70 4.79
CA GLY A 82 22.81 -6.68 5.94
C GLY A 82 22.09 -6.28 7.24
N ALA A 83 22.87 -5.87 8.25
CA ALA A 83 22.33 -5.52 9.57
C ALA A 83 21.24 -4.43 9.49
N PHE A 84 20.18 -4.61 10.27
CA PHE A 84 19.08 -3.66 10.38
C PHE A 84 19.56 -2.28 10.86
N PRO A 85 19.05 -1.18 10.28
CA PRO A 85 19.37 0.15 10.76
C PRO A 85 18.76 0.36 12.15
N LYS A 86 19.59 0.27 13.19
CA LYS A 86 19.20 0.68 14.54
C LYS A 86 19.06 2.20 14.56
N GLY A 87 17.89 2.69 14.92
CA GLY A 87 17.66 4.12 15.11
C GLY A 87 18.37 4.63 16.36
N GLY A 88 19.02 5.79 16.27
CA GLY A 88 19.53 6.48 17.45
C GLY A 88 18.38 6.91 18.37
N ARG A 89 18.49 6.61 19.68
CA ARG A 89 17.56 7.10 20.69
C ARG A 89 17.89 8.56 20.99
N ALA A 90 16.95 9.46 20.73
CA ALA A 90 17.03 10.82 21.25
C ALA A 90 16.45 10.85 22.67
N SER A 91 17.11 11.53 23.61
CA SER A 91 16.55 11.77 24.93
C SER A 91 15.56 12.93 24.85
N LEU A 92 14.30 12.66 25.20
CA LEU A 92 13.28 13.68 25.41
C LEU A 92 13.17 14.01 26.90
N GLY A 93 13.05 15.31 27.20
CA GLY A 93 12.63 15.78 28.53
C GLY A 93 11.22 15.28 28.87
N THR A 94 10.84 15.35 30.15
CA THR A 94 9.56 14.79 30.63
C THR A 94 8.34 15.38 29.92
N TRP A 95 8.30 16.71 29.76
CA TRP A 95 7.19 17.39 29.08
C TRP A 95 7.19 17.10 27.56
N GLU A 96 8.36 17.07 26.91
CA GLU A 96 8.48 16.76 25.49
C GLU A 96 7.99 15.34 25.20
N ARG A 97 8.31 14.41 26.11
CA ARG A 97 7.85 13.03 26.05
C ARG A 97 6.33 12.93 26.19
N ALA A 98 5.75 13.69 27.13
CA ALA A 98 4.30 13.74 27.28
C ALA A 98 3.60 14.24 26.00
N LEU A 99 4.10 15.34 25.41
CA LEU A 99 3.56 15.86 24.14
C LEU A 99 3.78 14.91 22.96
N PHE A 100 4.94 14.26 22.88
CA PHE A 100 5.21 13.26 21.85
C PHE A 100 4.17 12.13 21.89
N TYR A 101 3.88 11.60 23.08
CA TYR A 101 2.88 10.54 23.24
C TYR A 101 1.45 11.05 23.04
N LEU A 102 1.15 12.30 23.39
CA LEU A 102 -0.13 12.92 23.05
C LEU A 102 -0.35 12.95 21.53
N PHE A 103 0.62 13.45 20.75
CA PHE A 103 0.51 13.45 19.29
C PHE A 103 0.44 12.04 18.70
N LEU A 104 1.20 11.09 19.24
CA LEU A 104 1.14 9.70 18.81
C LEU A 104 -0.25 9.08 19.09
N ALA A 105 -0.84 9.38 20.25
CA ALA A 105 -2.19 8.92 20.59
C ALA A 105 -3.25 9.55 19.68
N LEU A 106 -3.14 10.84 19.37
CA LEU A 106 -4.03 11.52 18.42
C LEU A 106 -3.90 10.93 17.00
N LEU A 107 -2.68 10.62 16.55
CA LEU A 107 -2.46 9.93 15.28
C LEU A 107 -3.06 8.52 15.27
N ALA A 108 -2.88 7.76 16.35
CA ALA A 108 -3.46 6.43 16.47
C ALA A 108 -5.00 6.49 16.43
N PHE A 109 -5.59 7.47 17.13
CA PHE A 109 -7.02 7.73 17.07
C PHE A 109 -7.49 8.07 15.65
N ARG A 110 -6.79 8.98 14.95
CA ARG A 110 -7.10 9.33 13.56
C ARG A 110 -6.99 8.14 12.60
N LEU A 111 -5.97 7.31 12.74
CA LEU A 111 -5.80 6.12 11.90
C LEU A 111 -6.85 5.04 12.20
N ALA A 112 -7.34 4.95 13.43
CA ALA A 112 -8.45 4.09 13.80
C ALA A 112 -9.77 4.60 13.19
N ASP A 113 -10.03 5.90 13.29
CA ASP A 113 -11.17 6.56 12.66
C ASP A 113 -11.18 6.35 11.14
N LEU A 114 -10.04 6.56 10.47
CA LEU A 114 -9.88 6.28 9.04
C LEU A 114 -10.09 4.79 8.69
N LEU A 115 -9.64 3.87 9.53
CA LEU A 115 -9.88 2.44 9.32
C LEU A 115 -11.38 2.13 9.38
N LEU A 116 -12.07 2.66 10.39
CA LEU A 116 -13.51 2.50 10.54
C LEU A 116 -14.26 3.10 9.35
N GLU A 117 -13.83 4.27 8.87
CA GLU A 117 -14.36 4.88 7.66
C GLU A 117 -14.20 3.96 6.45
N VAL A 118 -12.99 3.42 6.21
CA VAL A 118 -12.72 2.49 5.10
C VAL A 118 -13.55 1.21 5.24
N LEU A 119 -13.77 0.72 6.45
CA LEU A 119 -14.54 -0.51 6.71
C LEU A 119 -16.06 -0.32 6.62
N TRP A 120 -16.57 0.87 6.89
CA TRP A 120 -18.01 1.15 6.89
C TRP A 120 -18.51 1.83 5.63
N ARG A 121 -17.64 2.48 4.86
CA ARG A 121 -18.02 3.10 3.60
C ARG A 121 -17.81 2.12 2.45
N PRO A 122 -18.90 1.66 1.78
CA PRO A 122 -18.73 0.94 0.53
C PRO A 122 -18.06 1.84 -0.49
N LEU A 123 -17.48 1.22 -1.52
CA LEU A 123 -16.85 1.92 -2.62
C LEU A 123 -17.81 2.99 -3.19
N TYR A 124 -17.47 4.25 -2.96
CA TYR A 124 -18.31 5.36 -3.39
C TYR A 124 -18.31 5.47 -4.92
N PRO A 125 -19.48 5.63 -5.57
CA PRO A 125 -19.61 5.59 -7.01
C PRO A 125 -19.27 6.94 -7.67
N TRP A 126 -18.07 7.47 -7.40
CA TRP A 126 -17.49 8.57 -8.16
C TRP A 126 -16.22 8.08 -8.89
N ASP A 127 -15.09 8.69 -8.59
CA ASP A 127 -13.74 8.43 -9.11
C ASP A 127 -13.37 6.95 -9.05
N ALA A 128 -13.52 6.31 -7.90
CA ALA A 128 -13.03 4.95 -7.74
C ALA A 128 -13.79 3.93 -8.61
N TRP A 129 -15.09 4.14 -8.79
CA TRP A 129 -15.90 3.33 -9.69
C TRP A 129 -15.66 3.69 -11.16
N MET A 130 -15.44 4.96 -11.49
CA MET A 130 -15.23 5.39 -12.87
C MET A 130 -13.84 5.04 -13.41
N ASN A 131 -12.83 4.90 -12.54
CA ASN A 131 -11.43 4.87 -12.93
C ASN A 131 -10.71 3.56 -12.63
N TRP A 132 -11.04 2.91 -11.50
CA TRP A 132 -10.15 1.89 -10.93
C TRP A 132 -10.82 0.55 -10.70
N ALA A 133 -11.93 0.53 -9.96
CA ALA A 133 -12.54 -0.70 -9.47
C ALA A 133 -13.10 -1.63 -10.56
N PRO A 134 -13.69 -1.16 -11.67
CA PRO A 134 -14.16 -2.05 -12.73
C PRO A 134 -13.04 -2.89 -13.34
N LYS A 135 -11.87 -2.30 -13.59
CA LYS A 135 -10.69 -3.04 -14.07
C LYS A 135 -10.30 -4.13 -13.08
N ALA A 136 -10.18 -3.75 -11.82
CA ALA A 136 -9.79 -4.69 -10.77
C ALA A 136 -10.78 -5.85 -10.63
N LYS A 137 -12.08 -5.57 -10.75
CA LYS A 137 -13.14 -6.58 -10.67
C LYS A 137 -13.08 -7.56 -11.84
N VAL A 138 -12.90 -7.07 -13.05
CA VAL A 138 -12.74 -7.91 -14.25
C VAL A 138 -11.47 -8.75 -14.16
N TRP A 139 -10.33 -8.14 -13.83
CA TRP A 139 -9.06 -8.86 -13.72
C TRP A 139 -9.05 -9.91 -12.61
N ALA A 140 -9.68 -9.63 -11.47
CA ALA A 140 -9.81 -10.61 -10.39
C ALA A 140 -10.73 -11.78 -10.78
N ALA A 141 -11.83 -11.50 -11.50
CA ALA A 141 -12.78 -12.53 -11.94
C ALA A 141 -12.16 -13.45 -13.01
N LEU A 142 -11.48 -12.88 -14.00
CA LEU A 142 -10.87 -13.61 -15.11
C LEU A 142 -9.49 -14.17 -14.78
N LYS A 143 -8.86 -13.67 -13.71
CA LYS A 143 -7.47 -13.98 -13.34
C LYS A 143 -6.48 -13.67 -14.45
N HIS A 144 -6.79 -12.67 -15.27
CA HIS A 144 -5.95 -12.19 -16.37
C HIS A 144 -6.09 -10.69 -16.53
N LEU A 145 -5.02 -10.01 -16.94
CA LEU A 145 -5.01 -8.56 -17.18
C LEU A 145 -5.55 -8.23 -18.57
N VAL A 146 -6.80 -8.63 -18.83
CA VAL A 146 -7.48 -8.38 -20.11
C VAL A 146 -7.53 -6.89 -20.46
N PRO A 147 -7.46 -6.52 -21.75
CA PRO A 147 -7.39 -5.12 -22.16
C PRO A 147 -8.71 -4.39 -21.91
N PHE A 148 -8.58 -3.13 -21.50
CA PHE A 148 -9.68 -2.16 -21.47
C PHE A 148 -9.47 -1.15 -22.60
N VAL A 149 -10.48 -1.01 -23.45
CA VAL A 149 -10.43 -0.22 -24.69
C VAL A 149 -11.60 0.77 -24.75
N ASP A 150 -11.55 1.69 -25.70
CA ASP A 150 -12.67 2.59 -25.99
C ASP A 150 -13.91 1.82 -26.50
N ARG A 151 -15.06 2.49 -26.49
CA ARG A 151 -16.36 1.86 -26.79
C ARG A 151 -16.45 1.35 -28.24
N GLU A 152 -15.82 2.02 -29.19
CA GLU A 152 -15.88 1.62 -30.60
C GLU A 152 -15.05 0.36 -30.84
N THR A 153 -13.84 0.32 -30.27
CA THR A 153 -12.96 -0.86 -30.34
C THR A 153 -13.59 -2.06 -29.63
N TRP A 154 -14.24 -1.85 -28.49
CA TRP A 154 -14.90 -2.90 -27.72
C TRP A 154 -16.00 -3.62 -28.51
N LEU A 155 -16.83 -2.88 -29.26
CA LEU A 155 -17.90 -3.48 -30.09
C LEU A 155 -17.37 -4.41 -31.20
N ARG A 156 -16.08 -4.34 -31.51
CA ARG A 156 -15.43 -5.08 -32.61
C ARG A 156 -14.40 -6.10 -32.14
N THR A 157 -14.08 -6.13 -30.84
CA THR A 157 -12.97 -6.92 -30.29
C THR A 157 -13.49 -7.90 -29.25
N GLU A 158 -13.38 -9.20 -29.54
CA GLU A 158 -13.70 -10.23 -28.56
C GLU A 158 -12.65 -10.25 -27.42
N GLY A 159 -13.11 -10.53 -26.19
CA GLY A 159 -12.23 -10.65 -25.02
C GLY A 159 -11.71 -9.31 -24.46
N ALA A 160 -12.08 -8.18 -25.04
CA ALA A 160 -11.81 -6.85 -24.50
C ALA A 160 -12.96 -6.34 -23.63
N TYR A 161 -12.67 -5.41 -22.73
CA TYR A 161 -13.64 -4.73 -21.88
C TYR A 161 -13.58 -3.22 -22.11
N THR A 162 -14.60 -2.50 -21.66
CA THR A 162 -14.64 -1.03 -21.80
C THR A 162 -15.08 -0.37 -20.50
N MET A 163 -14.66 0.89 -20.34
CA MET A 163 -15.08 1.81 -19.28
C MET A 163 -14.75 3.24 -19.71
N GLU A 164 -15.31 4.23 -19.02
CA GLU A 164 -15.09 5.65 -19.35
C GLU A 164 -13.60 6.00 -19.39
N ASN A 165 -12.88 5.66 -18.32
CA ASN A 165 -11.48 6.00 -18.15
C ASN A 165 -10.57 4.79 -18.44
N PHE A 166 -10.79 4.12 -19.57
CA PHE A 166 -10.06 2.91 -19.96
C PHE A 166 -8.54 3.12 -20.07
N PHE A 167 -8.08 4.34 -20.37
CA PHE A 167 -6.66 4.70 -20.49
C PHE A 167 -5.96 4.98 -19.16
N TYR A 168 -6.68 5.00 -18.03
CA TYR A 168 -6.06 5.29 -16.73
C TYR A 168 -4.99 4.26 -16.33
N PRO A 169 -3.89 4.68 -15.67
CA PRO A 169 -2.79 3.80 -15.31
C PRO A 169 -3.23 2.57 -14.51
N PRO A 170 -2.61 1.39 -14.72
CA PRO A 170 -3.10 0.13 -14.16
C PRO A 170 -2.74 -0.08 -12.68
N PHE A 171 -1.89 0.76 -12.09
CA PHE A 171 -1.32 0.50 -10.75
C PHE A 171 -2.40 0.38 -9.66
N ILE A 172 -3.32 1.34 -9.58
CA ILE A 172 -4.41 1.33 -8.59
C ILE A 172 -5.33 0.10 -8.79
N PRO A 173 -5.79 -0.22 -10.01
CA PRO A 173 -6.50 -1.47 -10.28
C PRO A 173 -5.73 -2.73 -9.88
N LEU A 174 -4.42 -2.79 -10.10
CA LEU A 174 -3.58 -3.95 -9.72
C LEU A 174 -3.54 -4.13 -8.20
N VAL A 175 -3.44 -3.04 -7.43
CA VAL A 175 -3.50 -3.09 -5.96
C VAL A 175 -4.83 -3.68 -5.48
N GLN A 176 -5.96 -3.23 -6.04
CA GLN A 176 -7.28 -3.77 -5.70
C GLN A 176 -7.44 -5.24 -6.17
N THR A 177 -6.91 -5.57 -7.35
CA THR A 177 -6.91 -6.94 -7.90
C THR A 177 -6.15 -7.89 -6.98
N TRP A 178 -4.98 -7.49 -6.49
CA TRP A 178 -4.17 -8.29 -5.56
C TRP A 178 -4.95 -8.65 -4.29
N VAL A 179 -5.65 -7.68 -3.69
CA VAL A 179 -6.48 -7.93 -2.50
C VAL A 179 -7.67 -8.83 -2.83
N ALA A 180 -8.35 -8.59 -3.95
CA ALA A 180 -9.47 -9.43 -4.39
C ALA A 180 -9.04 -10.89 -4.67
N LEU A 181 -7.86 -11.10 -5.23
CA LEU A 181 -7.27 -12.42 -5.42
C LEU A 181 -6.99 -13.12 -4.08
N GLY A 182 -6.47 -12.39 -3.09
CA GLY A 182 -6.25 -12.90 -1.74
C GLY A 182 -7.55 -13.27 -1.01
N LEU A 183 -8.60 -12.47 -1.21
CA LEU A 183 -9.94 -12.76 -0.69
C LEU A 183 -10.64 -13.91 -1.44
N GLY A 184 -10.24 -14.19 -2.68
CA GLY A 184 -10.94 -15.11 -3.57
C GLY A 184 -12.27 -14.57 -4.13
N ARG A 185 -12.59 -13.30 -3.84
CA ARG A 185 -13.79 -12.58 -4.29
C ARG A 185 -13.51 -11.09 -4.34
N PHE A 186 -14.28 -10.36 -5.14
CA PHE A 186 -14.24 -8.90 -5.12
C PHE A 186 -15.17 -8.39 -4.00
N ASP A 187 -14.59 -7.70 -3.02
CA ASP A 187 -15.31 -7.10 -1.89
C ASP A 187 -15.12 -5.58 -1.95
N ASP A 188 -16.20 -4.82 -2.17
CA ASP A 188 -16.15 -3.38 -2.42
C ASP A 188 -15.58 -2.58 -1.23
N VAL A 189 -15.52 -3.17 -0.03
CA VAL A 189 -14.95 -2.55 1.17
C VAL A 189 -13.49 -2.98 1.34
N LEU A 190 -13.24 -4.29 1.41
CA LEU A 190 -11.94 -4.81 1.85
C LEU A 190 -10.81 -4.56 0.84
N ILE A 191 -11.12 -4.41 -0.46
CA ILE A 191 -10.14 -4.05 -1.48
C ILE A 191 -9.50 -2.67 -1.26
N ASN A 192 -10.10 -1.84 -0.39
CA ASN A 192 -9.62 -0.48 -0.07
C ASN A 192 -8.73 -0.42 1.16
N LEU A 193 -8.53 -1.53 1.89
CA LEU A 193 -7.61 -1.60 3.03
C LEU A 193 -6.15 -1.18 2.72
N PRO A 194 -5.62 -1.33 1.48
CA PRO A 194 -4.33 -0.73 1.11
C PRO A 194 -4.27 0.79 1.28
N TRP A 195 -5.39 1.52 1.19
CA TRP A 195 -5.40 2.97 1.37
C TRP A 195 -5.19 3.37 2.83
N TRP A 196 -5.73 2.59 3.77
CA TRP A 196 -5.41 2.75 5.19
C TRP A 196 -3.93 2.46 5.48
N GLN A 197 -3.37 1.39 4.90
CA GLN A 197 -1.93 1.11 5.01
C GLN A 197 -1.08 2.21 4.38
N CYS A 198 -1.54 2.81 3.28
CA CYS A 198 -0.90 3.96 2.65
C CYS A 198 -0.81 5.16 3.61
N ALA A 199 -1.87 5.45 4.37
CA ALA A 199 -1.85 6.51 5.39
C ALA A 199 -0.81 6.25 6.49
N ILE A 200 -0.73 5.01 6.98
CA ILE A 200 0.31 4.60 7.96
C ILE A 200 1.71 4.76 7.33
N ALA A 201 1.90 4.23 6.13
CA ALA A 201 3.16 4.27 5.42
C ALA A 201 3.63 5.70 5.16
N LEU A 202 2.71 6.60 4.78
CA LEU A 202 2.98 8.02 4.61
C LEU A 202 3.44 8.67 5.92
N GLY A 203 2.74 8.41 7.03
CA GLY A 203 3.14 8.89 8.35
C GLY A 203 4.53 8.43 8.76
N CYS A 204 4.83 7.13 8.58
CA CYS A 204 6.13 6.55 8.87
C CYS A 204 7.24 7.13 7.98
N ALA A 205 6.99 7.23 6.66
CA ALA A 205 7.92 7.82 5.70
C ALA A 205 8.23 9.28 6.06
N PHE A 206 7.20 10.08 6.32
CA PHE A 206 7.33 11.50 6.62
C PHE A 206 8.04 11.73 7.96
N TYR A 207 7.60 11.09 9.04
CA TYR A 207 8.29 11.16 10.33
C TYR A 207 9.76 10.75 10.20
N GLY A 208 10.02 9.64 9.49
CA GLY A 208 11.36 9.13 9.24
C GLY A 208 12.23 10.13 8.48
N GLN A 209 11.72 10.76 7.43
CA GLN A 209 12.45 11.75 6.64
C GLN A 209 12.76 13.02 7.43
N LEU A 210 11.82 13.52 8.25
CA LEU A 210 12.08 14.68 9.11
C LEU A 210 13.21 14.39 10.11
N ARG A 211 13.19 13.20 10.71
CA ARG A 211 14.25 12.74 11.62
C ARG A 211 15.58 12.54 10.90
N TYR A 212 15.56 12.04 9.67
CA TYR A 212 16.74 11.88 8.82
C TYR A 212 17.34 13.24 8.42
N GLY A 213 16.48 14.26 8.24
CA GLY A 213 16.84 15.67 8.02
C GLY A 213 17.31 16.41 9.26
N GLY A 214 17.37 15.76 10.44
CA GLY A 214 17.94 16.32 11.66
C GLY A 214 16.95 17.00 12.61
N LEU A 215 15.67 17.12 12.25
CA LEU A 215 14.65 17.67 13.17
C LEU A 215 14.47 16.77 14.38
N GLY A 216 14.29 17.32 15.58
CA GLY A 216 14.06 16.57 16.82
C GLY A 216 12.80 15.68 16.80
N PRO A 217 12.73 14.63 17.65
CA PRO A 217 11.60 13.68 17.68
C PRO A 217 10.23 14.32 17.93
N LEU A 218 10.15 15.31 18.83
CA LEU A 218 8.90 16.01 19.10
C LEU A 218 8.43 16.81 17.88
N SER A 219 9.30 17.62 17.27
CA SER A 219 8.98 18.41 16.09
C SER A 219 8.58 17.51 14.91
N SER A 220 9.31 16.42 14.67
CA SER A 220 8.96 15.45 13.63
C SER A 220 7.58 14.82 13.88
N MET A 221 7.25 14.48 15.14
CA MET A 221 5.94 13.94 15.48
C MET A 221 4.82 14.97 15.30
N ALA A 222 5.04 16.21 15.75
CA ALA A 222 4.08 17.29 15.58
C ALA A 222 3.77 17.57 14.10
N PHE A 223 4.79 17.66 13.24
CA PHE A 223 4.58 17.84 11.80
C PHE A 223 3.91 16.62 11.14
N THR A 224 4.22 15.41 11.60
CA THR A 224 3.55 14.18 11.11
C THR A 224 2.08 14.17 11.50
N TYR A 225 1.76 14.59 12.73
CA TYR A 225 0.39 14.80 13.17
C TYR A 225 -0.32 15.83 12.29
N LEU A 226 0.28 16.99 12.05
CA LEU A 226 -0.30 18.01 11.18
C LEU A 226 -0.57 17.46 9.78
N LEU A 227 0.39 16.75 9.17
CA LEU A 227 0.21 16.13 7.85
C LEU A 227 -1.00 15.19 7.78
N LEU A 228 -1.14 14.28 8.75
CA LEU A 228 -2.19 13.26 8.73
C LEU A 228 -3.53 13.74 9.32
N SER A 229 -3.55 14.89 9.98
CA SER A 229 -4.76 15.53 10.51
C SER A 229 -5.26 16.68 9.65
N MET A 230 -4.53 17.06 8.59
CA MET A 230 -5.00 18.07 7.65
C MET A 230 -6.36 17.64 7.07
N PRO A 231 -7.41 18.46 7.24
CA PRO A 231 -8.65 18.22 6.53
C PRO A 231 -8.38 18.44 5.04
N PHE A 232 -8.79 17.50 4.21
CA PHE A 232 -8.90 17.80 2.79
C PHE A 232 -10.05 18.79 2.65
N PRO A 233 -9.84 19.98 2.06
CA PRO A 233 -10.97 20.83 1.72
C PRO A 233 -11.84 20.04 0.74
N ASP A 234 -13.11 19.84 1.09
CA ASP A 234 -14.11 19.37 0.15
C ASP A 234 -14.21 20.44 -0.95
N VAL A 235 -13.79 20.09 -2.17
CA VAL A 235 -13.94 20.94 -3.37
C VAL A 235 -15.03 20.33 -4.24
#